data_AF-A0A415JQC1-F1
#
_entry.id   AF-A0A415JQC1-F1
#
_cell.length_a   1.000
_cell.length_b   1.000
_cell.length_c   1.000
_cell.angle_alpha   90.00
_cell.angle_beta   90.00
_cell.angle_gamma   90.00
#
_symmetry.space_group_name_H-M   'P 1'
#
loop_
_entity.id
_entity.type
_entity.pdbx_description
1 polymer ?
#
loop_
_entity_poly.entity_id
_entity_poly.type
_entity_poly.pdbx_seq_one_letter_code
_entity_poly.pdbx_strand_id
1 'polypeptide(L)'
;MSRELKYKLADIREYCDRICKISICMKDTLSYENYEHISLVPDTYNEYYVLGFGVIDGEFKDPITKKIDYFPCLEFMLSKDKIA
;
A
#
# COMPACT_ATOMS: atom_id res chain seq x y z
N MET A 1 7.84 10.55 23.52
CA MET A 1 8.79 9.87 22.62
C MET A 1 8.26 10.03 21.21
N SER A 2 8.84 10.90 20.39
CA SER A 2 8.53 10.96 18.96
C SER A 2 8.94 9.63 18.34
N ARG A 3 8.02 8.96 17.63
CA ARG A 3 8.35 7.76 16.85
C ARG A 3 8.92 8.24 15.53
N GLU A 4 10.24 8.34 15.43
CA GLU A 4 10.86 8.58 14.13
C GLU A 4 10.48 7.45 13.16
N LEU A 5 9.74 7.81 12.12
CA LEU A 5 9.48 6.92 10.99
C LEU A 5 10.80 6.71 10.24
N LYS A 6 11.33 5.48 10.33
CA LYS A 6 12.61 5.10 9.72
C LYS A 6 12.46 4.35 8.41
N TYR A 7 11.33 3.67 8.21
CA TYR A 7 11.15 2.76 7.08
C TYR A 7 10.43 3.43 5.93
N LYS A 8 10.98 3.28 4.73
CA LYS A 8 10.34 3.61 3.48
C LYS A 8 9.75 2.35 2.84
N LEU A 9 8.89 2.52 1.84
CA LEU A 9 8.34 1.36 1.13
C LEU A 9 9.45 0.52 0.48
N ALA A 10 10.53 1.15 -0.01
CA ALA A 10 11.70 0.44 -0.56
C ALA A 10 12.23 -0.65 0.38
N ASP A 11 12.27 -0.36 1.69
CA ASP A 11 12.84 -1.24 2.71
C ASP A 11 11.94 -2.44 3.02
N ILE A 12 10.65 -2.38 2.64
CA ILE A 12 9.65 -3.42 2.93
C ILE A 12 9.26 -4.19 1.65
N ARG A 13 9.41 -3.56 0.49
CA ARG A 13 8.92 -4.05 -0.81
C ARG A 13 9.39 -5.44 -1.16
N GLU A 14 10.65 -5.78 -0.85
CA GLU A 14 11.23 -7.10 -1.13
C GLU A 14 10.65 -8.24 -0.27
N TYR A 15 10.06 -7.90 0.88
CA TYR A 15 9.42 -8.86 1.78
C TYR A 15 7.93 -9.08 1.47
N CYS A 16 7.37 -8.30 0.56
CA CYS A 16 5.98 -8.45 0.14
C CYS A 16 5.81 -9.65 -0.79
N ASP A 17 4.75 -10.42 -0.57
CA ASP A 17 4.36 -11.47 -1.50
C ASP A 17 4.02 -10.90 -2.88
N ARG A 18 4.36 -11.64 -3.93
CA ARG A 18 4.21 -11.20 -5.34
C ARG A 18 2.84 -11.50 -5.95
N ILE A 19 1.93 -12.08 -5.17
CA ILE A 19 0.60 -12.52 -5.59
C ILE A 19 -0.47 -11.80 -4.76
N CYS A 20 -0.16 -11.40 -3.52
CA CYS A 20 -1.05 -10.61 -2.68
C CYS A 20 -1.35 -9.24 -3.30
N LYS A 21 -2.65 -8.93 -3.39
CA LYS A 21 -3.16 -7.60 -3.72
C LYS A 21 -2.63 -6.57 -2.73
N ILE A 22 -2.31 -5.39 -3.24
CA ILE A 22 -1.79 -4.27 -2.46
C ILE A 22 -2.74 -3.08 -2.57
N SER A 23 -3.03 -2.44 -1.45
CA SER A 23 -3.66 -1.11 -1.38
C SER A 23 -2.63 -0.10 -0.89
N ILE A 24 -2.50 1.03 -1.58
CA ILE A 24 -1.69 2.16 -1.13
C ILE A 24 -2.62 3.27 -0.67
N CYS A 25 -2.57 3.61 0.62
CA CYS A 25 -3.31 4.73 1.20
C CYS A 25 -2.36 5.90 1.46
N MET A 26 -2.60 7.02 0.79
CA MET A 26 -1.81 8.24 0.99
C MET A 26 -2.37 9.03 2.17
N LYS A 27 -1.63 9.13 3.27
CA LYS A 27 -2.07 9.81 4.50
C LYS A 27 -2.41 11.28 4.29
N ASP A 28 -1.71 11.93 3.37
CA ASP A 28 -1.80 13.38 3.13
C ASP A 28 -3.09 13.74 2.38
N THR A 29 -3.54 12.86 1.48
CA THR A 29 -4.70 13.07 0.60
C THR A 29 -5.90 12.18 0.93
N LEU A 30 -5.70 11.13 1.73
CA LEU A 30 -6.63 10.03 1.97
C LEU A 30 -7.08 9.32 0.68
N SER A 31 -6.25 9.37 -0.36
CA SER A 31 -6.50 8.67 -1.62
C SER A 31 -5.97 7.25 -1.58
N TYR A 32 -6.68 6.35 -2.25
CA TYR A 32 -6.34 4.92 -2.34
C TYR A 32 -6.00 4.56 -3.77
N GLU A 33 -4.96 3.74 -3.93
CA GLU A 33 -4.59 3.13 -5.21
C GLU A 33 -4.36 1.64 -5.01
N ASN A 34 -5.10 0.83 -5.78
CA ASN A 34 -5.14 -0.63 -5.63
C ASN A 34 -4.39 -1.31 -6.78
N TYR A 35 -3.56 -2.28 -6.42
CA TYR A 35 -2.67 -3.01 -7.33
C TYR A 35 -2.82 -4.51 -7.12
N GLU A 36 -2.84 -5.28 -8.21
CA GLU A 36 -3.01 -6.74 -8.12
C GLU A 36 -1.84 -7.43 -7.38
N HIS A 37 -0.66 -6.81 -7.37
CA HIS A 37 0.51 -7.29 -6.63
C HIS A 37 1.57 -6.19 -6.45
N ILE A 38 2.49 -6.38 -5.50
CA ILE A 38 3.52 -5.38 -5.15
C ILE A 38 4.39 -4.93 -6.33
N SER A 39 4.67 -5.80 -7.29
CA SER A 39 5.49 -5.43 -8.44
C SER A 39 4.79 -4.50 -9.44
N LEU A 40 3.46 -4.31 -9.33
CA LEU A 40 2.72 -3.29 -10.09
C LEU A 40 2.69 -1.94 -9.38
N VAL A 41 3.02 -1.88 -8.09
CA VAL A 41 3.09 -0.62 -7.34
C VAL A 41 4.24 0.21 -7.92
N PRO A 42 4.03 1.44 -8.41
CA PRO A 42 5.07 2.26 -9.00
C PRO A 42 6.25 2.48 -8.05
N ASP A 43 7.47 2.47 -8.59
CA ASP A 43 8.69 2.70 -7.80
C ASP A 43 8.76 4.12 -7.23
N THR A 44 7.93 5.06 -7.69
CA THR A 44 7.79 6.38 -7.07
C THR A 44 7.40 6.25 -5.59
N TYR A 45 6.63 5.23 -5.21
CA TYR A 45 6.26 4.99 -3.81
C TYR A 45 7.43 4.56 -2.92
N ASN A 46 8.56 4.13 -3.49
CA ASN A 46 9.73 3.66 -2.73
C ASN A 46 10.33 4.74 -1.84
N GLU A 47 10.11 6.02 -2.15
CA GLU A 47 10.64 7.14 -1.34
C GLU A 47 9.77 7.51 -0.13
N TYR A 48 8.53 7.03 -0.08
CA TYR A 48 7.54 7.40 0.93
C TYR A 48 7.71 6.61 2.21
N TYR A 49 7.46 7.26 3.34
CA TYR A 49 7.52 6.65 4.66
C TYR A 49 6.30 5.78 4.94
N VAL A 50 6.54 4.59 5.49
CA VAL A 50 5.47 3.67 5.90
C VAL A 50 5.03 4.02 7.31
N LEU A 51 3.80 4.53 7.44
CA LEU A 51 3.19 4.88 8.72
C LEU A 51 2.59 3.68 9.43
N GLY A 52 2.12 2.72 8.64
CA GLY A 52 1.49 1.49 9.09
C GLY A 52 1.15 0.60 7.90
N PHE A 53 0.89 -0.67 8.19
CA PHE A 53 0.40 -1.64 7.22
C PHE A 53 -0.55 -2.62 7.90
N GLY A 54 -1.46 -3.21 7.13
CA GLY A 54 -2.45 -4.14 7.65
C GLY A 54 -3.27 -4.79 6.55
N VAL A 55 -4.02 -5.84 6.89
CA VAL A 55 -4.93 -6.49 5.94
C VAL A 55 -6.29 -5.79 6.00
N ILE A 56 -6.82 -5.43 4.83
CA ILE A 56 -8.15 -4.82 4.66
C ILE A 56 -8.89 -5.51 3.52
N ASP A 57 -10.17 -5.21 3.37
CA ASP A 57 -10.92 -5.50 2.15
C ASP A 57 -10.88 -4.28 1.22
N GLY A 58 -10.21 -4.39 0.08
CA GLY A 58 -10.05 -3.33 -0.91
C GLY A 58 -10.87 -3.55 -2.17
N GLU A 59 -11.16 -2.48 -2.91
CA GLU A 59 -11.92 -2.53 -4.17
C GLU A 59 -11.04 -2.99 -5.35
N PHE A 60 -11.35 -4.15 -5.92
CA PHE A 60 -10.69 -4.67 -7.12
C PHE A 60 -11.69 -5.08 -8.18
N LYS A 61 -11.24 -5.14 -9.44
CA LYS A 61 -12.05 -5.68 -10.52
C LYS A 61 -12.00 -7.20 -10.50
N ASP A 62 -13.13 -7.84 -10.26
CA ASP A 62 -13.26 -9.28 -10.30
C ASP A 62 -12.81 -9.81 -11.67
N PRO A 63 -11.83 -10.75 -11.72
CA PRO A 63 -11.29 -11.26 -12.98
C PRO A 63 -12.33 -12.05 -13.79
N ILE A 64 -13.38 -12.60 -13.18
CA ILE A 64 -14.45 -13.38 -13.80
C ILE A 64 -15.61 -12.47 -14.17
N THR A 65 -16.22 -11.80 -13.18
CA THR A 65 -17.46 -11.03 -13.41
C THR A 65 -17.21 -9.66 -14.02
N LYS A 66 -15.96 -9.17 -14.00
CA LYS A 66 -15.53 -7.84 -14.45
C LYS A 66 -16.17 -6.67 -13.69
N LYS A 67 -16.89 -6.94 -12.60
CA LYS A 67 -17.45 -5.93 -11.69
C LYS A 67 -16.43 -5.55 -10.63
N ILE A 68 -16.65 -4.43 -9.96
CA ILE A 68 -15.91 -4.09 -8.75
C ILE A 68 -16.46 -4.94 -7.61
N ASP A 69 -15.57 -5.58 -6.86
CA ASP A 69 -15.88 -6.33 -5.65
C ASP A 69 -14.76 -6.13 -4.62
N TYR A 70 -14.99 -6.56 -3.37
CA TYR A 70 -14.05 -6.40 -2.28
C TYR A 70 -13.24 -7.68 -2.06
N PHE A 71 -11.92 -7.54 -2.04
CA PHE A 71 -11.00 -8.65 -1.83
C PHE A 71 -10.00 -8.30 -0.72
N PRO A 72 -9.58 -9.29 0.09
CA PRO A 72 -8.50 -9.09 1.06
C PRO A 72 -7.21 -8.64 0.36
N CYS A 73 -6.62 -7.56 0.86
CA CYS A 73 -5.36 -7.01 0.38
C CYS A 73 -4.50 -6.49 1.54
N LEU A 74 -3.19 -6.39 1.29
CA LEU A 74 -2.26 -5.73 2.20
C LEU A 74 -2.26 -4.23 1.91
N GLU A 75 -2.70 -3.42 2.86
CA GLU A 75 -2.61 -1.98 2.80
C GLU A 75 -1.27 -1.49 3.35
N PHE A 76 -0.68 -0.50 2.67
CA PHE A 76 0.35 0.38 3.21
C PHE A 76 -0.17 1.80 3.31
N MET A 77 -0.15 2.38 4.51
CA MET A 77 -0.37 3.81 4.70
C MET A 77 0.96 4.55 4.56
N LEU A 78 1.04 5.43 3.56
CA LEU A 78 2.25 6.14 3.17
C LEU A 78 2.12 7.65 3.38
N SER A 79 3.24 8.33 3.67
CA SER A 79 3.35 9.79 3.65
C SER A 79 4.68 10.24 3.06
N LYS A 80 4.70 11.44 2.47
CA LYS A 80 5.93 12.07 1.97
C LYS A 80 6.82 12.52 3.12
N ASP A 81 6.21 12.97 4.21
CA ASP A 81 6.91 13.57 5.32
C ASP A 81 7.06 12.57 6.47
N LYS A 82 8.19 12.67 7.19
CA LYS A 82 8.30 12.03 8.50
C LYS A 82 7.35 12.76 9.44
N ILE A 83 6.30 12.08 9.88
CA ILE A 83 5.46 12.59 10.97
C ILE A 83 6.33 12.57 12.24
N ALA A 84 6.60 13.75 12.78
CA ALA A 84 7.41 13.97 13.98
C ALA A 84 6.63 13.66 15.27
#